data_AF-A0A2Y9BLF8-F1
#
_entry.id   AF-A0A2Y9BLF8-F1
#
_cell.length_a   1.000
_cell.length_b   1.000
_cell.length_c   1.000
_cell.angle_alpha   90.00
_cell.angle_beta   90.00
_cell.angle_gamma   90.00
#
_symmetry.space_group_name_H-M   'P 1'
#
loop_
_entity.id
_entity.type
_entity.pdbx_description
1 polymer ?
#
loop_
_entity_poly.entity_id
_entity_poly.type
_entity_poly.pdbx_seq_one_letter_code
_entity_poly.pdbx_strand_id
1 'polypeptide(L)'
;MSARRLGPVGVAALAEALADPVVVARYAAKVVQVPGSDCAWWTGAISGRGHGRFWFGERRVVVAHRFAFGLAYGADRLDDVRVLGHKCDNPLCQRVGPGHVVASSAAENRREWVARRTLTGSPLGDPRGARRRARELRDMARRDPGEVAADLERLRALFGEQLALW
;
A
#
# COMPACT_ATOMS: atom_id res chain seq x y z
N MET A 1 -15.44 -15.63 -16.55
CA MET A 1 -15.88 -14.22 -16.71
C MET A 1 -15.68 -13.52 -15.38
N SER A 2 -14.66 -12.67 -15.28
CA SER A 2 -14.24 -12.01 -14.03
C SER A 2 -15.19 -10.85 -13.69
N ALA A 3 -15.79 -10.88 -12.49
CA ALA A 3 -16.60 -9.75 -12.03
C ALA A 3 -15.68 -8.56 -11.70
N ARG A 4 -15.82 -7.49 -12.49
CA ARG A 4 -15.25 -6.15 -12.28
C ARG A 4 -15.44 -5.70 -10.81
N ARG A 5 -14.44 -5.07 -10.21
CA ARG A 5 -14.53 -4.61 -8.81
C ARG A 5 -15.29 -3.30 -8.70
N LEU A 6 -15.16 -2.46 -9.72
CA LEU A 6 -15.87 -1.19 -9.84
C LEU A 6 -16.95 -1.40 -10.91
N GLY A 7 -18.20 -1.06 -10.59
CA GLY A 7 -19.22 -0.94 -11.65
C GLY A 7 -18.88 0.23 -12.60
N PRO A 8 -19.54 0.35 -13.77
CA PRO A 8 -19.24 1.41 -14.74
C PRO A 8 -19.24 2.83 -14.14
N VAL A 9 -20.22 3.12 -13.26
CA VAL A 9 -20.30 4.38 -12.50
C VAL A 9 -19.09 4.59 -11.59
N GLY A 10 -18.60 3.52 -10.97
CA GLY A 10 -17.42 3.57 -10.10
C GLY A 10 -16.13 3.80 -10.87
N VAL A 11 -15.99 3.21 -12.06
CA VAL A 11 -14.85 3.44 -12.95
C VAL A 11 -14.82 4.89 -13.43
N ALA A 12 -15.94 5.42 -13.92
CA ALA A 12 -16.03 6.80 -14.39
C ALA A 12 -15.71 7.81 -13.26
N ALA A 13 -16.29 7.64 -12.07
CA ALA A 13 -16.01 8.50 -10.93
C ALA A 13 -14.55 8.44 -10.47
N LEU A 14 -13.91 7.28 -10.58
CA LEU A 14 -12.49 7.16 -10.28
C LEU A 14 -11.64 7.85 -11.37
N ALA A 15 -11.98 7.67 -12.65
CA ALA A 15 -11.27 8.31 -13.74
C ALA A 15 -11.27 9.84 -13.61
N GLU A 16 -12.43 10.43 -13.31
CA GLU A 16 -12.56 11.87 -13.01
C GLU A 16 -11.65 12.29 -11.86
N ALA A 17 -11.67 11.55 -10.74
CA ALA A 17 -10.85 11.84 -9.57
C ALA A 17 -9.34 11.65 -9.79
N LEU A 18 -8.94 10.80 -10.72
CA LEU A 18 -7.53 10.62 -11.12
C LEU A 18 -7.05 11.79 -12.00
N ALA A 19 -7.95 12.42 -12.75
CA ALA A 19 -7.66 13.58 -13.59
C ALA A 19 -7.78 14.93 -12.83
N ASP A 20 -8.50 14.97 -11.71
CA ASP A 20 -8.67 16.16 -10.90
C ASP A 20 -7.38 16.50 -10.09
N PRO A 21 -6.70 17.61 -10.40
CA PRO A 21 -5.45 17.98 -9.72
C PRO A 21 -5.63 18.24 -8.21
N VAL A 22 -6.81 18.67 -7.76
CA VAL A 22 -7.10 18.89 -6.33
C VAL A 22 -7.17 17.56 -5.59
N VAL A 23 -7.81 16.55 -6.18
CA VAL A 23 -7.87 15.22 -5.60
C VAL A 23 -6.50 14.56 -5.58
N VAL A 24 -5.73 14.69 -6.67
CA VAL A 24 -4.36 14.17 -6.76
C VAL A 24 -3.46 14.84 -5.72
N ALA A 25 -3.53 16.17 -5.56
CA ALA A 25 -2.76 16.89 -4.54
C ALA A 25 -3.14 16.43 -3.12
N ARG A 26 -4.43 16.21 -2.83
CA ARG A 26 -4.89 15.64 -1.54
C ARG A 26 -4.34 14.25 -1.30
N TYR A 27 -4.19 13.42 -2.34
CA TYR A 27 -3.59 12.10 -2.23
C TYR A 27 -2.08 12.21 -1.96
N ALA A 28 -1.36 12.99 -2.77
CA ALA A 28 0.09 13.18 -2.69
C ALA A 28 0.52 13.74 -1.32
N ALA A 29 -0.25 14.68 -0.74
CA ALA A 29 0.00 15.22 0.59
C ALA A 29 -0.06 14.18 1.74
N LYS A 30 -0.56 12.96 1.46
CA LYS A 30 -0.62 11.84 2.42
C LYS A 30 0.44 10.78 2.16
N VAL A 31 1.42 11.08 1.30
CA VAL A 31 2.51 10.17 0.96
C VAL A 31 3.82 10.84 1.33
N VAL A 32 4.60 10.18 2.19
CA VAL A 32 5.92 10.67 2.62
C VAL A 32 7.02 9.67 2.26
N GLN A 33 8.24 10.16 2.17
CA GLN A 33 9.43 9.31 2.05
C GLN A 33 9.99 9.04 3.45
N VAL A 34 10.49 7.82 3.66
CA VAL A 34 11.18 7.43 4.90
C VAL A 34 12.64 7.16 4.55
N PRO A 35 13.62 7.77 5.24
CA PRO A 35 15.03 7.51 4.99
C PRO A 35 15.35 6.00 5.04
N GLY A 36 16.17 5.52 4.10
CA GLY A 36 16.53 4.09 4.02
C GLY A 36 15.39 3.15 3.62
N SER A 37 14.27 3.68 3.13
CA SER A 37 13.13 2.91 2.61
C SER A 37 12.74 3.35 1.21
N ASP A 38 12.66 2.38 0.30
CA ASP A 38 12.16 2.58 -1.07
C ASP A 38 10.64 2.72 -1.17
N CYS A 39 9.90 2.51 -0.07
CA CYS A 39 8.44 2.59 -0.06
C CYS A 39 7.96 4.05 -0.06
N ALA A 40 6.87 4.32 -0.77
CA ALA A 40 6.13 5.58 -0.62
C ALA A 40 5.11 5.43 0.53
N TRP A 41 5.35 6.07 1.68
CA TRP A 41 4.63 5.76 2.92
C TRP A 41 3.33 6.54 3.08
N TRP A 42 2.24 5.81 3.28
CA TRP A 42 0.91 6.38 3.51
C TRP A 42 0.73 6.92 4.93
N THR A 43 0.34 8.19 5.04
CA THR A 43 0.06 8.88 6.30
C THR A 43 -1.43 9.13 6.55
N GLY A 44 -2.32 8.63 5.71
CA GLY A 44 -3.77 8.84 5.83
C GLY A 44 -4.51 7.88 6.77
N ALA A 45 -5.79 7.65 6.45
CA ALA A 45 -6.63 6.68 7.18
C ALA A 45 -6.18 5.24 6.91
N ILE A 46 -6.40 4.34 7.87
CA ILE A 46 -5.98 2.93 7.82
C ILE A 46 -7.18 2.04 8.11
N SER A 47 -7.32 0.97 7.32
CA SER A 47 -8.36 -0.04 7.49
C SER A 47 -8.06 -1.04 8.62
N GLY A 48 -9.05 -1.86 8.99
CA GLY A 48 -8.85 -2.94 9.96
C GLY A 48 -7.77 -3.96 9.57
N ARG A 49 -7.39 -4.04 8.28
CA ARG A 49 -6.33 -4.92 7.77
C ARG A 49 -5.00 -4.19 7.49
N GLY A 50 -4.79 -3.01 8.08
CA GLY A 50 -3.51 -2.28 7.98
C GLY A 50 -3.26 -1.53 6.67
N HIS A 51 -4.14 -1.66 5.68
CA HIS A 51 -4.01 -0.94 4.41
C HIS A 51 -4.52 0.50 4.50
N GLY A 52 -3.87 1.41 3.79
CA GLY A 52 -4.31 2.80 3.63
C GLY A 52 -5.69 2.92 2.98
N ARG A 53 -6.44 3.96 3.33
CA ARG A 53 -7.76 4.31 2.78
C ARG A 53 -7.77 5.77 2.36
N PHE A 54 -8.25 6.04 1.16
CA PHE A 54 -8.33 7.38 0.59
C PHE A 54 -9.76 7.70 0.13
N TRP A 55 -10.25 8.87 0.54
CA TRP A 55 -11.52 9.43 0.11
C TRP A 55 -11.27 10.33 -1.11
N PHE A 56 -11.64 9.84 -2.29
CA PHE A 56 -11.44 10.54 -3.56
C PHE A 56 -12.67 11.37 -3.99
N GLY A 57 -13.77 11.27 -3.25
CA GLY A 57 -14.96 12.11 -3.37
C GLY A 57 -15.78 12.05 -2.07
N GLU A 58 -16.87 12.81 -1.98
CA GLU A 58 -17.63 12.99 -0.73
C GLU A 58 -18.05 11.68 -0.05
N ARG A 59 -18.44 10.68 -0.84
CA ARG A 59 -18.93 9.38 -0.34
C ARG A 59 -18.22 8.20 -0.97
N ARG A 60 -17.04 8.42 -1.55
CA ARG A 60 -16.28 7.39 -2.26
C ARG A 60 -14.91 7.17 -1.65
N VAL A 61 -14.66 5.95 -1.21
CA VAL A 61 -13.41 5.51 -0.59
C VAL A 61 -12.79 4.37 -1.39
N VAL A 62 -11.47 4.41 -1.53
CA VAL A 62 -10.67 3.37 -2.17
C VAL A 62 -9.52 2.95 -1.24
N VAL A 63 -8.97 1.76 -1.44
CA VAL A 63 -7.68 1.40 -0.83
C VAL A 63 -6.60 2.30 -1.43
N ALA A 64 -5.77 2.90 -0.60
CA ALA A 64 -4.86 3.96 -1.04
C ALA A 64 -3.94 3.52 -2.18
N HIS A 65 -3.37 2.30 -2.12
CA HIS A 65 -2.45 1.84 -3.17
C HIS A 65 -3.17 1.55 -4.49
N ARG A 66 -4.49 1.31 -4.45
CA ARG A 66 -5.31 1.17 -5.66
C ARG A 66 -5.49 2.52 -6.34
N PHE A 67 -5.57 3.61 -5.57
CA PHE A 67 -5.54 4.97 -6.13
C PHE A 67 -4.20 5.25 -6.81
N ALA A 68 -3.06 4.93 -6.16
CA ALA A 68 -1.74 5.02 -6.81
C ALA A 68 -1.66 4.21 -8.11
N PHE A 69 -2.16 2.97 -8.10
CA PHE A 69 -2.20 2.15 -9.31
C PHE A 69 -3.08 2.76 -10.40
N GLY A 70 -4.22 3.35 -10.03
CA GLY A 70 -5.07 4.12 -10.95
C GLY A 70 -4.34 5.33 -11.54
N LEU A 71 -3.54 6.06 -10.75
CA LEU A 71 -2.74 7.18 -11.25
C LEU A 71 -1.69 6.71 -12.28
N ALA A 72 -1.10 5.54 -12.06
CA ALA A 72 -0.06 4.99 -12.93
C ALA A 72 -0.61 4.37 -14.23
N TYR A 73 -1.79 3.76 -14.18
CA TYR A 73 -2.28 2.90 -15.28
C TYR A 73 -3.73 3.17 -15.72
N GLY A 74 -4.43 4.10 -15.08
CA GLY A 74 -5.83 4.43 -15.36
C GLY A 74 -6.87 3.58 -14.61
N ALA A 75 -8.10 4.08 -14.57
CA ALA A 75 -9.21 3.45 -13.85
C ALA A 75 -9.67 2.12 -14.49
N ASP A 76 -9.69 2.04 -15.82
CA ASP A 76 -10.07 0.81 -16.54
C ASP A 76 -9.11 -0.34 -16.23
N ARG A 77 -7.80 -0.07 -16.32
CA ARG A 77 -6.79 -1.07 -16.01
C ARG A 77 -6.86 -1.52 -14.56
N LEU A 78 -7.15 -0.62 -13.63
CA LEU A 78 -7.36 -0.96 -12.22
C LEU A 78 -8.58 -1.87 -12.01
N ASP A 79 -9.65 -1.69 -12.78
CA ASP A 79 -10.87 -2.49 -12.68
C ASP A 79 -10.65 -3.93 -13.17
N ASP A 80 -9.80 -4.11 -14.19
CA ASP A 80 -9.35 -5.43 -14.65
C ASP A 80 -8.46 -6.15 -13.62
N VAL A 81 -7.83 -5.41 -12.69
CA VAL A 81 -6.91 -5.97 -11.70
C VAL A 81 -7.61 -6.26 -10.37
N ARG A 82 -7.89 -7.55 -10.17
CA ARG A 82 -8.59 -8.05 -8.97
C ARG A 82 -7.75 -7.98 -7.69
N VAL A 83 -6.43 -8.19 -7.80
CA VAL A 83 -5.50 -8.20 -6.66
C VAL A 83 -4.29 -7.34 -7.01
N LEU A 84 -3.94 -6.44 -6.09
CA LEU A 84 -2.65 -5.77 -6.09
C LEU A 84 -1.86 -6.34 -4.91
N GLY A 85 -0.68 -6.87 -5.20
CA GLY A 85 0.21 -7.48 -4.20
C GLY A 85 1.33 -6.52 -3.84
N HIS A 86 1.69 -6.47 -2.56
CA HIS A 86 2.92 -5.82 -2.10
C HIS A 86 4.08 -6.81 -2.16
N LYS A 87 5.03 -6.58 -3.06
CA LYS A 87 6.31 -7.34 -3.06
C LYS A 87 7.21 -6.90 -1.90
N CYS A 88 7.07 -5.65 -1.45
CA CYS A 88 7.72 -5.13 -0.25
C CYS A 88 7.05 -5.53 1.08
N ASP A 89 5.92 -6.26 1.05
CA ASP A 89 5.09 -6.66 2.20
C ASP A 89 4.59 -5.53 3.13
N ASN A 90 4.92 -4.26 2.83
CA ASN A 90 4.49 -3.08 3.57
C ASN A 90 3.10 -2.60 3.08
N PRO A 91 2.02 -2.76 3.86
CA PRO A 91 0.66 -2.34 3.46
C PRO A 91 0.46 -0.82 3.43
N LEU A 92 1.43 -0.03 3.93
CA LEU A 92 1.45 1.42 3.82
C LEU A 92 2.15 1.92 2.55
N CYS A 93 2.77 1.05 1.75
CA CYS A 93 3.48 1.46 0.55
C CYS A 93 2.51 1.88 -0.58
N GLN A 94 2.77 2.99 -1.25
CA GLN A 94 2.00 3.51 -2.39
C GLN A 94 2.78 3.44 -3.70
N ARG A 95 4.05 3.03 -3.67
CA ARG A 95 4.91 2.94 -4.85
C ARG A 95 4.42 1.82 -5.75
N VAL A 96 4.13 2.16 -7.00
CA VAL A 96 3.67 1.23 -8.03
C VAL A 96 4.84 0.82 -8.90
N GLY A 97 4.95 -0.48 -9.20
CA GLY A 97 6.04 -1.03 -10.01
C GLY A 97 6.82 -2.15 -9.30
N PRO A 98 7.91 -2.63 -9.94
CA PRO A 98 8.73 -3.72 -9.41
C PRO A 98 9.16 -3.49 -7.96
N GLY A 99 9.21 -4.57 -7.17
CA GLY A 99 9.56 -4.51 -5.75
C GLY A 99 8.47 -3.96 -4.81
N HIS A 100 7.40 -3.34 -5.33
CA HIS A 100 6.35 -2.73 -4.50
C HIS A 100 4.94 -3.19 -4.91
N VAL A 101 4.05 -2.27 -5.30
CA VAL A 101 2.66 -2.58 -5.67
C VAL A 101 2.62 -3.01 -7.13
N VAL A 102 2.22 -4.26 -7.37
CA VAL A 102 2.05 -4.81 -8.71
C VAL A 102 0.72 -5.53 -8.87
N ALA A 103 0.24 -5.63 -10.11
CA ALA A 103 -0.85 -6.54 -10.46
C ALA A 103 -0.47 -7.98 -10.11
N SER A 104 -1.40 -8.71 -9.49
CA SER A 104 -1.20 -10.07 -9.01
C SER A 104 -2.51 -10.85 -9.12
N SER A 105 -2.44 -12.17 -8.91
CA SER A 105 -3.59 -13.04 -8.74
C SER A 105 -3.80 -13.44 -7.27
N ALA A 106 -5.00 -13.92 -6.96
CA ALA A 106 -5.28 -14.47 -5.63
C ALA A 106 -4.40 -15.69 -5.30
N ALA A 107 -4.04 -16.48 -6.31
CA ALA A 107 -3.18 -17.65 -6.16
C ALA A 107 -1.74 -17.24 -5.88
N GLU A 108 -1.16 -16.32 -6.65
CA GLU A 108 0.20 -15.81 -6.44
C GLU A 108 0.32 -15.09 -5.10
N ASN A 109 -0.59 -14.16 -4.81
CA ASN A 109 -0.54 -13.43 -3.54
C ASN A 109 -0.63 -14.38 -2.33
N ARG A 110 -1.40 -15.47 -2.43
CA ARG A 110 -1.45 -16.50 -1.38
C ARG A 110 -0.14 -17.28 -1.28
N ARG A 111 0.42 -17.73 -2.40
CA ARG A 111 1.70 -18.46 -2.43
C ARG A 111 2.81 -17.63 -1.81
N GLU A 112 2.91 -16.37 -2.20
CA GLU A 112 3.90 -15.43 -1.68
C GLU A 112 3.72 -15.13 -0.20
N TRP A 113 2.47 -15.01 0.27
CA TRP A 113 2.21 -14.85 1.70
C TRP A 113 2.63 -16.08 2.49
N VAL A 114 2.31 -17.29 2.01
CA VAL A 114 2.73 -18.54 2.68
C VAL A 114 4.25 -18.64 2.76
N ALA A 115 4.96 -18.32 1.68
CA ALA A 115 6.41 -18.37 1.62
C ALA A 115 7.10 -17.35 2.53
N ARG A 116 6.47 -16.19 2.78
CA ARG A 116 7.11 -15.05 3.45
C ARG A 116 6.66 -14.80 4.88
N ARG A 117 5.48 -15.26 5.29
CA ARG A 117 4.90 -14.96 6.62
C ARG A 117 5.74 -15.47 7.80
N THR A 118 6.62 -16.43 7.59
CA THR A 118 7.50 -17.01 8.61
C THR A 118 8.95 -16.53 8.49
N LEU A 119 9.26 -15.70 7.49
CA LEU A 119 10.61 -15.17 7.33
C LEU A 119 10.87 -14.10 8.39
N THR A 120 11.96 -14.29 9.13
CA THR A 120 12.47 -13.33 10.10
C THR A 120 12.77 -12.00 9.38
N GLY A 121 12.42 -10.88 10.01
CA GLY A 121 12.62 -9.54 9.43
C GLY A 121 11.52 -9.09 8.46
N SER A 122 10.59 -9.96 8.07
CA SER A 122 9.48 -9.56 7.20
C SER A 122 8.45 -8.67 7.92
N PRO A 123 7.90 -7.63 7.27
CA PRO A 123 6.73 -6.90 7.77
C PRO A 123 5.52 -7.80 8.06
N LEU A 124 5.43 -8.98 7.43
CA LEU A 124 4.37 -9.96 7.70
C LEU A 124 4.52 -10.66 9.05
N GLY A 125 5.76 -10.80 9.53
CA GLY A 125 6.11 -11.44 10.80
C GLY A 125 6.21 -10.48 11.99
N ASP A 126 5.95 -9.19 11.79
CA ASP A 126 6.02 -8.18 12.85
C ASP A 126 5.08 -8.54 14.01
N PRO A 127 5.56 -8.59 15.27
CA PRO A 127 4.76 -9.04 16.43
C PRO A 127 3.59 -8.11 16.74
N ARG A 128 3.59 -6.86 16.23
CA ARG A 128 2.43 -5.96 16.34
C ARG A 128 1.25 -6.46 15.51
N GLY A 129 1.50 -7.27 14.48
CA GLY A 129 0.53 -7.65 13.47
C GLY A 129 0.16 -6.47 12.54
N ALA A 130 -0.47 -6.80 11.41
CA ALA A 130 -0.66 -5.85 10.30
C ALA A 130 -1.34 -4.53 10.69
N ARG A 131 -2.39 -4.57 11.53
CA ARG A 131 -3.16 -3.37 11.89
C ARG A 131 -2.38 -2.44 12.83
N ARG A 132 -1.84 -2.97 13.92
CA ARG A 132 -1.13 -2.16 14.92
C ARG A 132 0.16 -1.60 14.33
N ARG A 133 0.94 -2.43 13.62
CA ARG A 133 2.12 -1.99 12.87
C ARG A 133 1.80 -0.81 11.96
N ALA A 134 0.79 -0.95 11.11
CA ALA A 134 0.41 0.11 10.18
C ALA A 134 0.01 1.40 10.91
N ARG A 135 -0.75 1.31 12.01
CA ARG A 135 -1.15 2.51 12.77
C ARG A 135 0.06 3.22 13.36
N GLU A 136 0.92 2.49 14.07
CA GLU A 136 2.08 3.06 14.76
C GLU A 136 3.08 3.67 13.78
N LEU A 137 3.45 2.95 12.72
CA LEU A 137 4.39 3.49 11.72
C LEU A 137 3.82 4.70 10.98
N ARG A 138 2.51 4.73 10.73
CA ARG A 138 1.86 5.91 10.16
C ARG A 138 1.83 7.09 11.13
N ASP A 139 1.61 6.83 12.42
CA ASP A 139 1.60 7.88 13.45
C ASP A 139 3.02 8.40 13.73
N MET A 140 4.05 7.57 13.57
CA MET A 140 5.47 7.98 13.49
C MET A 140 5.72 8.83 12.23
N ALA A 141 5.38 8.32 11.05
CA ALA A 141 5.58 9.01 9.77
C ALA A 141 4.94 10.41 9.70
N ARG A 142 3.84 10.63 10.43
CA ARG A 142 3.17 11.94 10.56
C ARG A 142 3.96 12.94 11.40
N ARG A 143 4.72 12.47 12.39
CA ARG A 143 5.51 13.31 13.30
C ARG A 143 6.90 13.54 12.70
N ASP A 144 7.57 12.44 12.36
CA ASP A 144 8.88 12.44 11.73
C ASP A 144 9.10 11.10 11.00
N PRO A 145 9.27 11.10 9.66
CA PRO A 145 9.66 9.91 8.92
C PRO A 145 10.98 9.26 9.40
N GLY A 146 11.88 10.02 10.04
CA GLY A 146 13.10 9.51 10.66
C GLY A 146 12.83 8.50 11.78
N GLU A 147 11.74 8.66 12.54
CA GLU A 147 11.35 7.68 13.57
C GLU A 147 10.94 6.33 12.95
N VAL A 148 10.32 6.36 11.77
CA VAL A 148 10.01 5.13 11.03
C VAL A 148 11.30 4.44 10.62
N ALA A 149 12.27 5.19 10.10
CA ALA A 149 13.57 4.65 9.71
C ALA A 149 14.26 3.98 10.91
N ALA A 150 14.27 4.66 12.07
CA ALA A 150 14.83 4.10 13.31
C ALA A 150 14.11 2.82 13.79
N ASP A 151 12.77 2.76 13.72
CA ASP A 151 12.03 1.54 14.07
C ASP A 151 12.34 0.38 13.11
N LEU A 152 12.47 0.67 11.80
CA LEU A 152 12.83 -0.34 10.81
C LEU A 152 14.24 -0.87 11.02
N GLU A 153 15.22 0.01 11.28
CA GLU A 153 16.59 -0.37 11.64
C GLU A 153 16.62 -1.26 12.89
N ARG A 154 15.88 -0.87 13.94
CA ARG A 154 15.77 -1.68 15.17
C ARG A 154 15.19 -3.07 14.89
N LEU A 155 14.16 -3.17 14.05
CA LEU A 155 13.59 -4.46 13.67
C LEU A 155 14.55 -5.31 12.84
N ARG A 156 15.28 -4.70 11.89
CA ARG A 156 16.32 -5.37 11.12
C ARG A 156 17.42 -5.92 12.03
N ALA A 157 17.86 -5.14 13.02
CA ALA A 157 18.87 -5.58 13.98
C ALA A 157 18.41 -6.79 14.83
N LEU A 158 17.13 -6.83 15.20
CA LEU A 158 16.57 -7.91 16.02
C LEU A 158 16.21 -9.17 15.23
N PHE A 159 15.77 -9.01 13.98
CA PHE A 159 15.10 -10.05 13.22
C PHE A 159 15.75 -10.33 11.85
N GLY A 160 16.82 -9.63 11.50
CA GLY A 160 17.43 -9.69 10.17
C GLY A 160 16.63 -8.94 9.10
N GLU A 161 17.12 -9.01 7.86
CA GLU A 161 16.50 -8.37 6.71
C GLU A 161 15.70 -9.38 5.89
N GLN A 162 14.53 -8.94 5.40
CA GLN A 162 13.78 -9.72 4.42
C GLN A 162 14.45 -9.60 3.04
N LEU A 163 14.96 -10.72 2.53
CA LEU A 163 15.38 -10.81 1.14
C LEU A 163 14.17 -10.72 0.20
N ALA A 164 14.32 -9.97 -0.89
CA ALA A 164 13.38 -10.04 -1.99
C ALA A 164 13.33 -11.48 -2.51
N LEU A 165 12.12 -11.98 -2.76
CA LEU A 165 11.99 -13.11 -3.66
C LEU A 165 12.29 -12.54 -5.04
N TRP A 166 13.48 -12.88 -5.58
CA TRP A 166 14.08 -12.50 -6.87
C TRP A 166 14.36 -11.01 -7.10
#